data_AF-A0A6A3B221-F1
#
_entry.id   AF-A0A6A3B221-F1
#
_cell.length_a   1.000
_cell.length_b   1.000
_cell.length_c   1.000
_cell.angle_alpha   90.00
_cell.angle_beta   90.00
_cell.angle_gamma   90.00
#
_symmetry.space_group_name_H-M   'P 1'
#
loop_
_entity.id
_entity.type
_entity.pdbx_description
1 polymer ?
#
loop_
_entity_poly.entity_id
_entity_poly.type
_entity_poly.pdbx_seq_one_letter_code
_entity_poly.pdbx_strand_id
1 'polypeptide(L)'
;MASTRSFEPEIGPDGLPRESPVIAYTEKIIEEERVQLKKYIEENYSKIRDVERELANLTMEMKLTAGPKKAALEHMRKKIEMSTERIRSAKQKEEQARKTWEAAVKALNDEEAIKQKLCEDLKNLVQESSNSQFARLEELKRRLEALNPSRSSTLSSHDKKAVGEAQGAAVIDSSSVPETTNPGCTVSDNAPNVDNSGSVAAINTKNQLSTNDGEVKGKKSHYQGRGKGIGAVPKGRGSTAPGWTGSGFDVDGRT
;
A
#
# COMPACT_ATOMS: atom_id res chain seq x y z
N MET A 1 -66.81 -32.90 51.09
CA MET A 1 -65.68 -33.53 50.36
C MET A 1 -66.28 -34.47 49.30
N ALA A 2 -65.55 -34.80 48.23
CA ALA A 2 -66.12 -35.57 47.12
C ALA A 2 -66.50 -36.99 47.59
N SER A 3 -67.74 -37.40 47.36
CA SER A 3 -68.20 -38.74 47.70
C SER A 3 -67.74 -39.72 46.61
N THR A 4 -66.92 -40.70 46.98
CA THR A 4 -66.51 -41.79 46.09
C THR A 4 -67.70 -42.70 45.83
N ARG A 5 -68.42 -42.47 44.73
CA ARG A 5 -69.35 -43.45 44.17
C ARG A 5 -68.56 -44.69 43.78
N SER A 6 -68.61 -45.72 44.62
CA SER A 6 -68.24 -47.07 44.24
C SER A 6 -69.23 -47.53 43.17
N PHE A 7 -68.79 -47.54 41.92
CA PHE A 7 -69.54 -48.16 40.83
C PHE A 7 -69.41 -49.67 40.97
N GLU A 8 -70.33 -50.29 41.70
CA GLU A 8 -70.42 -51.75 41.78
C GLU A 8 -70.82 -52.32 40.41
N PRO A 9 -70.26 -53.48 39.99
CA PRO A 9 -70.67 -54.13 38.74
C PRO A 9 -72.16 -54.51 38.75
N GLU A 10 -72.84 -54.30 37.63
CA GLU A 10 -74.23 -54.69 37.44
C GLU A 10 -74.29 -56.20 37.24
N ILE A 11 -74.69 -56.94 38.28
CA ILE A 11 -74.71 -58.42 38.25
C ILE A 11 -75.83 -58.88 37.32
N GLY A 12 -75.46 -59.62 36.27
CA GLY A 12 -76.39 -60.17 35.31
C GLY A 12 -77.27 -61.30 35.88
N PRO A 13 -78.33 -61.71 35.15
CA PRO A 13 -79.18 -62.84 35.54
C PRO A 13 -78.46 -64.21 35.47
N ASP A 14 -77.24 -64.22 34.93
CA ASP A 14 -76.26 -65.32 34.91
C ASP A 14 -75.37 -65.34 36.17
N GLY A 15 -75.52 -64.36 37.08
CA GLY A 15 -74.67 -64.19 38.27
C GLY A 15 -73.30 -63.59 37.98
N LEU A 16 -73.03 -63.15 36.74
CA LEU A 16 -71.74 -62.59 36.34
C LEU A 16 -71.74 -61.06 36.48
N PRO A 17 -70.67 -60.45 37.00
CA PRO A 17 -70.55 -59.00 37.06
C PRO A 17 -70.41 -58.42 35.64
N ARG A 18 -71.25 -57.43 35.29
CA ARG A 18 -71.10 -56.63 34.07
C ARG A 18 -70.68 -55.21 34.43
N GLU A 19 -69.75 -54.67 33.67
CA GLU A 19 -69.40 -53.25 33.73
C GLU A 19 -70.52 -52.42 33.09
N SER A 20 -70.91 -51.31 33.73
CA SER A 20 -71.87 -50.39 33.11
C SER A 20 -71.23 -49.78 31.85
N PRO A 21 -71.94 -49.72 30.69
CA PRO A 21 -71.36 -49.25 29.44
C PRO A 21 -70.71 -47.85 29.49
N VAL A 22 -71.16 -46.99 30.40
CA VAL A 22 -70.57 -45.67 30.63
C VAL A 22 -69.18 -45.77 31.28
N ILE A 23 -69.01 -46.69 32.23
CA ILE A 23 -67.74 -46.88 32.96
C ILE A 23 -66.67 -47.38 31.99
N ALA A 24 -66.95 -48.49 31.28
CA ALA A 24 -66.04 -49.08 30.31
C ALA A 24 -65.66 -48.09 29.20
N TYR A 25 -66.58 -47.23 28.77
CA TYR A 25 -66.29 -46.14 27.84
C TYR A 25 -65.34 -45.08 28.44
N THR A 26 -65.56 -44.66 29.68
CA THR A 26 -64.65 -43.70 30.36
C THR A 26 -63.27 -44.28 30.68
N GLU A 27 -63.16 -45.53 31.11
CA GLU A 27 -61.87 -46.18 31.36
C GLU A 27 -61.07 -46.38 30.08
N LYS A 28 -61.75 -46.70 28.97
CA LYS A 28 -61.12 -46.75 27.64
C LYS A 28 -60.49 -45.39 27.27
N ILE A 29 -61.21 -44.28 27.44
CA ILE A 29 -60.66 -42.94 27.18
C ILE A 29 -59.46 -42.66 28.08
N ILE A 30 -59.56 -42.98 29.38
CA ILE A 30 -58.49 -42.73 30.35
C ILE A 30 -57.21 -43.52 30.01
N GLU A 31 -57.31 -44.78 29.56
CA GLU A 31 -56.11 -45.53 29.16
C GLU A 31 -55.60 -45.11 27.77
N GLU A 32 -56.46 -44.68 26.83
CA GLU A 32 -56.03 -44.05 25.58
C GLU A 32 -55.23 -42.74 25.84
N GLU A 33 -55.71 -41.87 26.73
CA GLU A 33 -54.99 -40.66 27.17
C GLU A 33 -53.68 -41.00 27.89
N ARG A 34 -53.67 -42.02 28.76
CA ARG A 34 -52.44 -42.49 29.43
C ARG A 34 -51.41 -43.04 28.44
N VAL A 35 -51.83 -43.78 27.42
CA VAL A 35 -50.92 -44.27 26.36
C VAL A 35 -50.35 -43.11 25.55
N GLN A 36 -51.18 -42.12 25.20
CA GLN A 36 -50.70 -40.89 24.54
C GLN A 36 -49.71 -40.11 25.41
N LEU A 37 -50.00 -39.95 26.71
CA LEU A 37 -49.12 -39.25 27.65
C LEU A 37 -47.78 -39.98 27.86
N LYS A 38 -47.80 -41.32 28.01
CA LYS A 38 -46.58 -42.15 28.08
C LYS A 38 -45.71 -41.92 26.83
N LYS A 39 -46.31 -41.99 25.63
CA LYS A 39 -45.61 -41.75 24.36
C LYS A 39 -45.04 -40.32 24.26
N TYR A 40 -45.82 -39.31 24.62
CA TYR A 40 -45.36 -37.91 24.61
C TYR A 40 -44.18 -37.69 25.56
N ILE A 41 -44.22 -38.28 26.76
CA ILE A 41 -43.12 -38.22 27.74
C ILE A 41 -41.87 -38.92 27.18
N GLU A 42 -42.00 -40.12 26.61
CA GLU A 42 -40.88 -40.85 25.99
C GLU A 42 -40.25 -40.07 24.82
N GLU A 43 -41.07 -39.49 23.94
CA GLU A 43 -40.63 -38.68 22.81
C GLU A 43 -39.86 -37.43 23.26
N ASN A 44 -40.33 -36.75 24.32
CA ASN A 44 -39.63 -35.60 24.91
C ASN A 44 -38.31 -36.01 25.58
N TYR A 45 -38.27 -37.11 26.33
CA TYR A 45 -37.01 -37.63 26.88
C TYR A 45 -36.04 -38.11 25.79
N SER A 46 -36.51 -38.56 24.63
CA SER A 46 -35.62 -38.79 23.47
C SER A 46 -35.02 -37.47 22.99
N LYS A 47 -35.85 -36.47 22.67
CA LYS A 47 -35.40 -35.15 22.18
C LYS A 47 -34.40 -34.47 23.13
N ILE A 48 -34.61 -34.58 24.44
CA ILE A 48 -33.67 -34.08 25.45
C ILE A 48 -32.31 -34.77 25.32
N ARG A 49 -32.28 -36.12 25.30
CA ARG A 49 -31.03 -36.89 25.13
C ARG A 49 -30.35 -36.67 23.77
N ASP A 50 -31.11 -36.31 22.75
CA ASP A 50 -30.59 -35.98 21.42
C ASP A 50 -29.84 -34.63 21.46
N VAL A 51 -30.47 -33.59 22.03
CA VAL A 51 -29.86 -32.27 22.25
C VAL A 51 -28.66 -32.34 23.22
N GLU A 52 -28.74 -33.14 24.28
CA GLU A 52 -27.62 -33.37 25.21
C GLU A 52 -26.39 -33.96 24.49
N ARG A 53 -26.60 -34.90 23.56
CA ARG A 53 -25.52 -35.47 22.73
C ARG A 53 -24.93 -34.45 21.75
N GLU A 54 -25.76 -33.61 21.13
CA GLU A 54 -25.30 -32.53 20.25
C GLU A 54 -24.46 -31.50 21.01
N LEU A 55 -24.92 -31.05 22.19
CA LEU A 55 -24.19 -30.12 23.06
C LEU A 55 -22.86 -30.71 23.56
N ALA A 56 -22.84 -32.00 23.91
CA ALA A 56 -21.61 -32.70 24.28
C ALA A 56 -20.61 -32.78 23.11
N ASN A 57 -21.10 -33.09 21.90
CA ASN A 57 -20.28 -33.16 20.69
C ASN A 57 -19.70 -31.78 20.30
N LEU A 58 -20.54 -30.73 20.29
CA LEU A 58 -20.11 -29.35 20.02
C LEU A 58 -19.06 -28.89 21.05
N THR A 59 -19.26 -29.22 22.33
CA THR A 59 -18.29 -28.93 23.41
C THR A 59 -16.96 -29.65 23.20
N MET A 60 -16.97 -30.88 22.65
CA MET A 60 -15.75 -31.62 22.30
C MET A 60 -15.05 -30.99 21.10
N GLU A 61 -15.79 -30.66 20.02
CA GLU A 61 -15.24 -30.01 18.82
C GLU A 61 -14.58 -28.66 19.17
N MET A 62 -15.23 -27.84 20.00
CA MET A 62 -14.67 -26.57 20.47
C MET A 62 -13.34 -26.79 21.24
N LYS A 63 -13.23 -27.84 22.07
CA LYS A 63 -12.00 -28.16 22.80
C LYS A 63 -10.88 -28.62 21.86
N LEU A 64 -11.19 -29.47 20.88
CA LEU A 64 -10.22 -29.99 19.90
C LEU A 64 -9.71 -28.88 18.96
N THR A 65 -10.59 -27.97 18.52
CA THR A 65 -10.25 -26.90 17.58
C THR A 65 -9.64 -25.66 18.22
N ALA A 66 -9.84 -25.44 19.53
CA ALA A 66 -9.35 -24.24 20.24
C ALA A 66 -7.83 -24.03 20.11
N GLY A 67 -7.02 -25.11 20.20
CA GLY A 67 -5.57 -25.05 20.07
C GLY A 67 -5.11 -24.52 18.71
N PRO A 68 -5.42 -25.22 17.59
CA PRO A 68 -5.11 -24.77 16.24
C PRO A 68 -5.66 -23.37 15.91
N LYS A 69 -6.91 -23.07 16.32
CA LYS A 69 -7.55 -21.76 16.10
C LYS A 69 -6.80 -20.64 16.82
N LYS A 70 -6.40 -20.84 18.08
CA LYS A 70 -5.60 -19.87 18.85
C LYS A 70 -4.20 -19.68 18.24
N ALA A 71 -3.54 -20.77 17.81
CA ALA A 71 -2.23 -20.70 17.17
C ALA A 71 -2.25 -19.92 15.85
N ALA A 72 -3.28 -20.12 15.01
CA ALA A 72 -3.47 -19.37 13.77
C ALA A 72 -3.67 -17.86 14.01
N LEU A 73 -4.52 -17.50 14.98
CA LEU A 73 -4.76 -16.10 15.36
C LEU A 73 -3.49 -15.42 15.91
N GLU A 74 -2.74 -16.11 16.76
CA GLU A 74 -1.49 -15.60 17.34
C GLU A 74 -0.37 -15.45 16.29
N HIS A 75 -0.29 -16.37 15.32
CA HIS A 75 0.58 -16.22 14.16
C HIS A 75 0.19 -15.01 13.29
N MET A 76 -1.11 -14.76 13.08
CA MET A 76 -1.58 -13.59 12.36
C MET A 76 -1.26 -12.28 13.11
N ARG A 77 -1.46 -12.24 14.43
CA ARG A 77 -1.03 -11.12 15.29
C ARG A 77 0.45 -10.80 15.10
N LYS A 78 1.33 -11.81 15.21
CA LYS A 78 2.78 -11.64 15.05
C LYS A 78 3.17 -11.18 13.64
N LYS A 79 2.47 -11.65 12.60
CA LYS A 79 2.67 -11.17 11.22
C LYS A 79 2.27 -9.69 11.04
N ILE A 80 1.18 -9.25 11.68
CA ILE A 80 0.76 -7.84 11.68
C ILE A 80 1.80 -6.98 12.43
N GLU A 81 2.21 -7.40 13.62
CA GLU A 81 3.17 -6.70 14.48
C GLU A 81 4.53 -6.51 13.78
N MET A 82 5.08 -7.57 13.17
CA MET A 82 6.27 -7.46 12.32
C MET A 82 6.07 -6.59 11.08
N SER A 83 4.86 -6.50 10.53
CA SER A 83 4.57 -5.63 9.38
C SER A 83 4.59 -4.16 9.80
N THR A 84 3.93 -3.83 10.91
CA THR A 84 3.93 -2.48 11.52
C THR A 84 5.35 -2.00 11.84
N GLU A 85 6.22 -2.88 12.34
CA GLU A 85 7.63 -2.51 12.61
C GLU A 85 8.42 -2.20 11.34
N ARG A 86 8.22 -2.98 10.26
CA ARG A 86 8.82 -2.68 8.95
C ARG A 86 8.30 -1.35 8.39
N ILE A 87 7.01 -1.05 8.56
CA ILE A 87 6.40 0.21 8.13
C ILE A 87 6.99 1.39 8.92
N ARG A 88 7.15 1.29 10.25
CA ARG A 88 7.82 2.32 11.06
C ARG A 88 9.27 2.55 10.60
N SER A 89 10.01 1.46 10.40
CA SER A 89 11.40 1.48 9.93
C SER A 89 11.55 2.05 8.52
N ALA A 90 10.54 1.88 7.65
CA ALA A 90 10.49 2.48 6.32
C ALA A 90 10.20 3.98 6.39
N LYS A 91 9.18 4.39 7.17
CA LYS A 91 8.82 5.81 7.35
C LYS A 91 9.96 6.66 7.93
N GLN A 92 10.75 6.12 8.85
CA GLN A 92 11.93 6.83 9.38
C GLN A 92 13.00 7.08 8.29
N LYS A 93 13.15 6.16 7.33
CA LYS A 93 14.07 6.31 6.19
C LYS A 93 13.52 7.26 5.14
N GLU A 94 12.22 7.18 4.86
CA GLU A 94 11.46 8.11 4.02
C GLU A 94 11.61 9.56 4.51
N GLU A 95 11.39 9.80 5.81
CA GLU A 95 11.53 11.12 6.42
C GLU A 95 12.98 11.65 6.41
N GLN A 96 13.97 10.78 6.68
CA GLN A 96 15.38 11.17 6.59
C GLN A 96 15.79 11.50 5.14
N ALA A 97 15.31 10.73 4.15
CA ALA A 97 15.55 10.99 2.74
C ALA A 97 14.88 12.29 2.27
N ARG A 98 13.63 12.52 2.69
CA ARG A 98 12.89 13.77 2.50
C ARG A 98 13.67 14.97 3.04
N LYS A 99 14.15 14.90 4.28
CA LYS A 99 14.95 15.98 4.90
C LYS A 99 16.24 16.28 4.12
N THR A 100 16.92 15.26 3.58
CA THR A 100 18.11 15.49 2.73
C THR A 100 17.76 16.07 1.36
N TRP A 101 16.60 15.71 0.80
CA TRP A 101 16.11 16.26 -0.47
C TRP A 101 15.66 17.72 -0.31
N GLU A 102 14.89 18.05 0.75
CA GLU A 102 14.50 19.43 1.09
C GLU A 102 15.73 20.34 1.25
N ALA A 103 16.80 19.85 1.89
CA ALA A 103 18.06 20.58 2.02
C ALA A 103 18.79 20.78 0.68
N ALA A 104 18.80 19.76 -0.20
CA ALA A 104 19.41 19.86 -1.53
C ALA A 104 18.65 20.81 -2.46
N VAL A 105 17.30 20.79 -2.41
CA VAL A 105 16.44 21.74 -3.14
C VAL A 105 16.66 23.17 -2.65
N LYS A 106 16.83 23.39 -1.34
CA LYS A 106 17.18 24.71 -0.81
C LYS A 106 18.53 25.19 -1.37
N ALA A 107 19.57 24.35 -1.31
CA ALA A 107 20.89 24.71 -1.81
C ALA A 107 20.88 25.04 -3.32
N LEU A 108 20.09 24.30 -4.12
CA LEU A 108 19.88 24.62 -5.54
C LEU A 108 19.24 26.01 -5.70
N ASN A 109 18.18 26.32 -4.95
CA ASN A 109 17.51 27.62 -5.04
C ASN A 109 18.42 28.77 -4.59
N ASP A 110 19.25 28.57 -3.55
CA ASP A 110 20.22 29.55 -3.08
C ASP A 110 21.29 29.84 -4.17
N GLU A 111 21.80 28.82 -4.86
CA GLU A 111 22.72 28.95 -6.01
C GLU A 111 22.03 29.58 -7.26
N GLU A 112 20.77 29.27 -7.53
CA GLU A 112 20.02 29.90 -8.63
C GLU A 112 19.78 31.39 -8.40
N ALA A 113 19.57 31.81 -7.14
CA ALA A 113 19.48 33.22 -6.77
C ALA A 113 20.84 33.95 -6.93
N ILE A 114 21.96 33.30 -6.56
CA ILE A 114 23.32 33.82 -6.80
C ILE A 114 23.58 33.98 -8.30
N LYS A 115 23.26 32.95 -9.10
CA LYS A 115 23.34 32.99 -10.56
C LYS A 115 22.53 34.14 -11.16
N GLN A 116 21.27 34.33 -10.73
CA GLN A 116 20.44 35.42 -11.24
C GLN A 116 21.04 36.79 -10.88
N LYS A 117 21.50 36.99 -9.63
CA LYS A 117 22.16 38.23 -9.22
C LYS A 117 23.39 38.54 -10.08
N LEU A 118 24.22 37.54 -10.38
CA LEU A 118 25.40 37.72 -11.24
C LEU A 118 25.03 38.11 -12.68
N CYS A 119 23.91 37.61 -13.22
CA CYS A 119 23.38 38.04 -14.51
C CYS A 119 22.88 39.50 -14.48
N GLU A 120 22.26 39.92 -13.37
CA GLU A 120 21.81 41.31 -13.16
C GLU A 120 23.00 42.27 -12.98
N ASP A 121 23.99 41.92 -12.15
CA ASP A 121 25.23 42.67 -11.94
C ASP A 121 26.01 42.81 -13.27
N LEU A 122 26.12 41.76 -14.09
CA LEU A 122 26.74 41.81 -15.42
C LEU A 122 25.99 42.72 -16.39
N LYS A 123 24.65 42.65 -16.41
CA LYS A 123 23.80 43.52 -17.24
C LYS A 123 24.01 45.00 -16.87
N ASN A 124 24.06 45.30 -15.58
CA ASN A 124 24.30 46.65 -15.08
C ASN A 124 25.69 47.15 -15.50
N LEU A 125 26.74 46.36 -15.29
CA LEU A 125 28.11 46.70 -15.70
C LEU A 125 28.25 46.97 -17.22
N VAL A 126 27.59 46.18 -18.06
CA VAL A 126 27.56 46.40 -19.52
C VAL A 126 26.85 47.71 -19.86
N GLN A 127 25.70 48.00 -19.22
CA GLN A 127 24.97 49.24 -19.44
C GLN A 127 25.75 50.47 -18.95
N GLU A 128 26.36 50.41 -17.77
CA GLU A 128 27.18 51.48 -17.20
C GLU A 128 28.42 51.77 -18.05
N SER A 129 29.09 50.72 -18.53
CA SER A 129 30.23 50.84 -19.46
C SER A 129 29.82 51.50 -20.78
N SER A 130 28.70 51.07 -21.36
CA SER A 130 28.13 51.66 -22.58
C SER A 130 27.78 53.14 -22.39
N ASN A 131 27.06 53.46 -21.31
CA ASN A 131 26.67 54.83 -20.96
C ASN A 131 27.91 55.73 -20.73
N SER A 132 28.94 55.21 -20.06
CA SER A 132 30.19 55.93 -19.78
C SER A 132 31.00 56.21 -21.06
N GLN A 133 31.06 55.23 -21.97
CA GLN A 133 31.67 55.41 -23.30
C GLN A 133 30.89 56.43 -24.14
N PHE A 134 29.56 56.35 -24.15
CA PHE A 134 28.70 57.29 -24.87
C PHE A 134 28.85 58.73 -24.36
N ALA A 135 28.78 58.95 -23.04
CA ALA A 135 28.97 60.27 -22.45
C ALA A 135 30.35 60.87 -22.77
N ARG A 136 31.40 60.04 -22.83
CA ARG A 136 32.75 60.47 -23.23
C ARG A 136 32.82 60.84 -24.73
N LEU A 137 32.10 60.13 -25.60
CA LEU A 137 31.99 60.47 -27.02
C LEU A 137 31.19 61.77 -27.23
N GLU A 138 30.11 62.00 -26.48
CA GLU A 138 29.37 63.27 -26.49
C GLU A 138 30.23 64.44 -25.99
N GLU A 139 31.06 64.23 -24.96
CA GLU A 139 31.98 65.27 -24.49
C GLU A 139 33.06 65.59 -25.54
N LEU A 140 33.66 64.57 -26.16
CA LEU A 140 34.63 64.77 -27.24
C LEU A 140 34.01 65.47 -28.45
N LYS A 141 32.77 65.12 -28.83
CA LYS A 141 31.99 65.82 -29.85
C LYS A 141 31.79 67.29 -29.49
N ARG A 142 31.32 67.59 -28.27
CA ARG A 142 31.10 68.96 -27.79
C ARG A 142 32.40 69.79 -27.79
N ARG A 143 33.54 69.18 -27.42
CA ARG A 143 34.86 69.80 -27.47
C ARG A 143 35.31 70.08 -28.92
N LEU A 144 35.05 69.15 -29.86
CA LEU A 144 35.34 69.34 -31.29
C LEU A 144 34.45 70.42 -31.93
N GLU A 145 33.18 70.51 -31.55
CA GLU A 145 32.26 71.56 -31.98
C GLU A 145 32.72 72.94 -31.47
N ALA A 146 33.10 73.05 -30.19
CA ALA A 146 33.64 74.27 -29.60
C ALA A 146 34.97 74.74 -30.23
N LEU A 147 35.78 73.82 -30.77
CA LEU A 147 37.00 74.13 -31.53
C LEU A 147 36.75 74.50 -33.00
N ASN A 148 35.52 74.35 -33.50
CA ASN A 148 35.12 74.70 -34.88
C ASN A 148 34.00 75.76 -34.92
N PRO A 149 34.10 76.90 -34.20
CA PRO A 149 33.03 77.89 -34.11
C PRO A 149 32.62 78.46 -35.47
N SER A 150 33.57 78.53 -36.42
CA SER A 150 33.36 79.06 -37.76
C SER A 150 32.41 78.23 -38.64
N ARG A 151 32.05 76.99 -38.26
CA ARG A 151 31.19 76.11 -39.10
C ARG A 151 29.69 76.26 -38.82
N SER A 152 29.29 76.95 -37.75
CA SER A 152 27.87 77.20 -37.42
C SER A 152 27.23 78.32 -38.25
N SER A 153 27.98 78.95 -39.17
CA SER A 153 27.53 80.09 -39.99
C SER A 153 27.84 79.92 -41.48
N THR A 154 27.65 78.73 -42.05
CA THR A 154 27.61 78.50 -43.52
C THR A 154 26.96 77.15 -43.85
N LEU A 155 25.65 77.04 -43.63
CA LEU A 155 24.85 75.90 -44.13
C LEU A 155 23.43 76.27 -44.58
N SER A 156 23.24 77.55 -44.93
CA SER A 156 22.24 78.00 -45.89
C SER A 156 22.95 78.44 -47.17
N SER A 157 22.28 78.30 -48.33
CA SER A 157 22.77 78.66 -49.68
C SER A 157 23.89 77.80 -50.30
N HIS A 158 23.51 76.64 -50.83
CA HIS A 158 23.74 76.23 -52.24
C HIS A 158 23.00 74.88 -52.44
N ASP A 159 21.85 74.75 -53.10
CA ASP A 159 21.31 75.24 -54.39
C ASP A 159 21.52 74.25 -55.56
N LYS A 160 20.66 74.34 -56.59
CA LYS A 160 20.21 73.20 -57.40
C LYS A 160 20.80 73.17 -58.83
N LYS A 161 21.47 72.07 -59.19
CA LYS A 161 21.52 71.40 -60.53
C LYS A 161 22.47 70.18 -60.41
N ALA A 162 22.21 68.95 -60.87
CA ALA A 162 21.41 68.36 -61.96
C ALA A 162 22.21 68.10 -63.27
N VAL A 163 21.96 66.91 -63.86
CA VAL A 163 22.48 66.33 -65.12
C VAL A 163 23.91 65.76 -65.07
N GLY A 164 24.06 64.53 -65.58
CA GLY A 164 25.33 63.79 -65.74
C GLY A 164 25.10 62.27 -65.66
N GLU A 165 25.03 61.57 -66.80
CA GLU A 165 24.51 60.20 -66.91
C GLU A 165 25.43 59.28 -67.75
N ALA A 166 25.39 57.96 -67.47
CA ALA A 166 25.95 56.85 -68.28
C ALA A 166 27.50 56.69 -68.34
N GLN A 167 28.09 55.48 -68.54
CA GLN A 167 27.61 54.08 -68.42
C GLN A 167 28.78 53.06 -68.37
N GLY A 168 28.57 51.90 -67.73
CA GLY A 168 29.13 50.58 -68.12
C GLY A 168 30.50 50.14 -67.58
N ALA A 169 30.86 48.84 -67.60
CA ALA A 169 30.04 47.62 -67.75
C ALA A 169 30.81 46.31 -67.41
N ALA A 170 30.33 45.51 -66.45
CA ALA A 170 30.56 44.07 -66.21
C ALA A 170 29.76 43.68 -64.93
N VAL A 171 28.79 42.74 -64.85
CA VAL A 171 28.41 41.53 -65.62
C VAL A 171 29.45 40.41 -65.41
N ILE A 172 29.16 39.22 -64.86
CA ILE A 172 27.96 38.32 -64.75
C ILE A 172 27.73 37.94 -63.23
N ASP A 173 26.60 37.51 -62.63
CA ASP A 173 25.20 37.16 -63.00
C ASP A 173 24.19 37.89 -62.03
N SER A 174 22.93 37.57 -61.63
CA SER A 174 22.00 36.39 -61.54
C SER A 174 22.29 35.33 -60.44
N SER A 175 21.38 34.47 -59.92
CA SER A 175 19.90 34.30 -59.98
C SER A 175 19.45 33.46 -58.74
N SER A 176 18.25 33.46 -58.11
CA SER A 176 16.98 34.21 -58.13
C SER A 176 16.00 33.56 -57.09
N VAL A 177 15.01 34.32 -56.58
CA VAL A 177 13.85 33.91 -55.73
C VAL A 177 12.66 33.33 -56.57
N PRO A 178 11.42 33.01 -56.08
CA PRO A 178 10.77 33.01 -54.73
C PRO A 178 10.16 31.59 -54.37
N GLU A 179 9.07 31.27 -53.64
CA GLU A 179 8.00 31.92 -52.82
C GLU A 179 7.24 30.89 -51.90
N THR A 180 6.13 31.29 -51.25
CA THR A 180 5.03 30.44 -50.63
C THR A 180 5.35 29.80 -49.25
N THR A 181 4.54 29.86 -48.16
CA THR A 181 3.14 30.34 -47.90
C THR A 181 2.97 30.85 -46.44
N ASN A 182 1.95 31.68 -46.16
CA ASN A 182 1.40 32.01 -44.82
C ASN A 182 0.03 31.25 -44.61
N PRO A 183 -0.84 31.45 -43.57
CA PRO A 183 -0.81 32.30 -42.35
C PRO A 183 -1.37 31.70 -41.01
N GLY A 184 -1.18 32.41 -39.87
CA GLY A 184 -2.09 32.43 -38.69
C GLY A 184 -2.13 31.23 -37.71
N CYS A 185 -2.84 31.25 -36.56
CA CYS A 185 -3.33 32.37 -35.72
C CYS A 185 -3.76 31.91 -34.28
N THR A 186 -3.83 32.85 -33.33
CA THR A 186 -4.60 32.91 -32.04
C THR A 186 -5.11 31.66 -31.27
N VAL A 187 -4.62 31.49 -30.03
CA VAL A 187 -5.33 31.55 -28.70
C VAL A 187 -6.65 30.75 -28.42
N SER A 188 -6.63 30.05 -27.26
CA SER A 188 -7.71 29.59 -26.35
C SER A 188 -8.56 28.31 -26.60
N ASP A 189 -8.57 27.47 -25.56
CA ASP A 189 -9.69 26.76 -24.90
C ASP A 189 -10.79 26.05 -25.74
N ASN A 190 -10.85 24.71 -25.64
CA ASN A 190 -11.85 23.96 -24.84
C ASN A 190 -11.78 22.42 -25.08
N ALA A 191 -12.28 21.62 -24.15
CA ALA A 191 -12.49 20.17 -24.32
C ALA A 191 -13.93 19.84 -24.79
N PRO A 192 -14.19 18.63 -25.32
CA PRO A 192 -14.95 17.63 -24.52
C PRO A 192 -14.60 16.14 -24.78
N ASN A 193 -15.24 15.25 -24.00
CA ASN A 193 -15.13 13.78 -24.05
C ASN A 193 -15.57 13.11 -25.37
N VAL A 194 -15.03 11.90 -25.61
CA VAL A 194 -15.83 10.70 -25.98
C VAL A 194 -15.26 9.47 -25.24
N ASP A 195 -16.13 8.61 -24.71
CA ASP A 195 -15.81 7.44 -23.88
C ASP A 195 -15.63 6.13 -24.69
N ASN A 196 -15.02 5.08 -24.11
CA ASN A 196 -15.74 3.90 -23.58
C ASN A 196 -14.80 2.72 -23.16
N SER A 197 -15.31 1.92 -22.21
CA SER A 197 -14.84 0.68 -21.54
C SER A 197 -14.05 -0.40 -22.32
N GLY A 198 -13.34 -1.28 -21.58
CA GLY A 198 -13.07 -2.66 -22.06
C GLY A 198 -11.98 -3.50 -21.38
N SER A 199 -12.33 -4.25 -20.32
CA SER A 199 -11.74 -5.54 -19.83
C SER A 199 -10.26 -5.94 -20.03
N VAL A 200 -9.66 -6.32 -18.89
CA VAL A 200 -8.58 -7.32 -18.64
C VAL A 200 -8.28 -8.35 -19.75
N ALA A 201 -6.99 -8.46 -20.13
CA ALA A 201 -6.26 -9.68 -20.51
C ALA A 201 -4.74 -9.44 -20.27
N ALA A 202 -3.86 -10.30 -19.72
CA ALA A 202 -3.74 -11.77 -19.59
C ALA A 202 -2.74 -12.43 -20.57
N ILE A 203 -1.44 -12.36 -20.23
CA ILE A 203 -0.34 -13.19 -20.76
C ILE A 203 0.53 -13.62 -19.56
N ASN A 204 0.48 -14.83 -18.97
CA ASN A 204 0.34 -16.23 -19.41
C ASN A 204 1.70 -16.93 -19.67
N THR A 205 1.72 -18.25 -19.37
CA THR A 205 2.86 -19.17 -19.24
C THR A 205 3.70 -18.97 -17.95
N LYS A 206 4.12 -20.03 -17.23
CA LYS A 206 4.04 -21.48 -17.51
C LYS A 206 3.73 -22.29 -16.25
N ASN A 207 2.80 -23.25 -16.36
CA ASN A 207 2.45 -24.19 -15.28
C ASN A 207 3.52 -25.27 -15.07
N GLN A 208 3.74 -25.67 -13.80
CA GLN A 208 3.47 -27.05 -13.37
C GLN A 208 3.46 -27.19 -11.83
N LEU A 209 2.47 -27.91 -11.31
CA LEU A 209 2.54 -28.55 -9.99
C LEU A 209 3.19 -29.93 -10.14
N SER A 210 3.86 -30.41 -9.09
CA SER A 210 4.27 -31.81 -8.95
C SER A 210 3.81 -32.36 -7.60
N THR A 211 2.54 -32.74 -7.52
CA THR A 211 2.00 -33.55 -6.42
C THR A 211 2.41 -35.01 -6.64
N ASN A 212 2.89 -35.70 -5.60
CA ASN A 212 2.88 -37.17 -5.53
C ASN A 212 3.26 -37.63 -4.11
N ASP A 213 2.30 -38.20 -3.39
CA ASP A 213 2.57 -39.08 -2.25
C ASP A 213 2.73 -40.53 -2.78
N GLY A 214 3.65 -41.28 -2.19
CA GLY A 214 3.93 -42.67 -2.60
C GLY A 214 4.79 -43.38 -1.58
N GLU A 215 4.27 -44.45 -0.97
CA GLU A 215 4.84 -45.11 0.19
C GLU A 215 5.68 -46.37 -0.17
N VAL A 216 6.40 -46.92 0.82
CA VAL A 216 6.94 -48.29 0.94
C VAL A 216 8.41 -48.56 0.48
N LYS A 217 9.11 -49.35 1.32
CA LYS A 217 10.39 -50.09 1.10
C LYS A 217 11.71 -49.31 1.02
N GLY A 218 12.18 -48.89 2.19
CA GLY A 218 13.53 -48.37 2.40
C GLY A 218 14.70 -49.39 2.43
N LYS A 219 15.86 -48.91 2.86
CA LYS A 219 17.04 -49.64 3.37
C LYS A 219 17.88 -48.69 4.24
N LYS A 220 18.52 -49.19 5.29
CA LYS A 220 19.58 -48.49 6.04
C LYS A 220 20.95 -48.98 5.57
N SER A 221 21.96 -48.11 5.63
CA SER A 221 23.37 -48.52 5.70
C SER A 221 24.12 -47.58 6.66
N HIS A 222 25.29 -48.02 7.16
CA HIS A 222 26.08 -47.39 8.21
C HIS A 222 27.59 -47.51 7.86
N TYR A 223 28.49 -47.13 8.78
CA TYR A 223 29.96 -47.22 8.71
C TYR A 223 30.67 -46.18 7.81
N GLN A 224 31.91 -45.76 8.04
CA GLN A 224 32.64 -45.43 9.31
C GLN A 224 34.00 -44.76 8.96
N GLY A 225 34.63 -44.06 9.92
CA GLY A 225 36.06 -43.66 9.88
C GLY A 225 36.29 -42.17 9.50
N ARG A 226 37.08 -41.34 10.22
CA ARG A 226 38.45 -41.47 10.79
C ARG A 226 39.54 -41.22 9.72
N GLY A 227 40.38 -40.17 9.76
CA GLY A 227 40.55 -39.06 10.71
C GLY A 227 42.04 -38.79 10.99
N LYS A 228 42.49 -37.51 10.86
CA LYS A 228 43.82 -36.93 11.22
C LYS A 228 43.81 -35.42 10.82
N GLY A 229 44.49 -34.48 11.48
CA GLY A 229 45.16 -34.58 12.79
C GLY A 229 46.50 -33.83 12.97
N ILE A 230 46.60 -32.53 12.63
CA ILE A 230 47.68 -31.59 13.05
C ILE A 230 46.99 -30.20 13.23
N GLY A 231 47.32 -29.33 14.19
CA GLY A 231 48.31 -29.41 15.27
C GLY A 231 49.12 -28.11 15.41
N ALA A 232 48.53 -27.06 16.00
CA ALA A 232 49.19 -25.77 16.23
C ALA A 232 48.82 -25.18 17.60
N VAL A 233 49.80 -24.60 18.31
CA VAL A 233 49.65 -24.04 19.67
C VAL A 233 50.31 -22.66 19.75
N PRO A 234 49.61 -21.64 20.29
CA PRO A 234 50.24 -20.46 20.84
C PRO A 234 50.09 -20.42 22.37
N LYS A 235 51.22 -20.39 23.11
CA LYS A 235 51.24 -19.95 24.52
C LYS A 235 51.68 -18.48 24.56
N GLY A 236 50.72 -17.59 24.79
CA GLY A 236 50.97 -16.16 25.06
C GLY A 236 50.33 -15.75 26.39
N ARG A 237 51.03 -14.95 27.20
CA ARG A 237 50.49 -14.44 28.48
C ARG A 237 49.50 -13.30 28.22
N GLY A 238 48.30 -13.39 28.77
CA GLY A 238 47.31 -12.31 28.85
C GLY A 238 46.11 -12.78 29.66
N SER A 239 45.75 -12.07 30.74
CA SER A 239 44.76 -12.54 31.72
C SER A 239 43.68 -11.50 32.01
N THR A 240 42.54 -11.65 31.34
CA THR A 240 41.23 -11.12 31.76
C THR A 240 40.15 -12.13 31.34
N ALA A 241 39.25 -12.47 32.26
CA ALA A 241 38.26 -13.53 32.05
C ALA A 241 36.93 -12.97 31.49
N PRO A 242 36.21 -13.70 30.61
CA PRO A 242 34.83 -13.39 30.27
C PRO A 242 33.92 -13.69 31.47
N GLY A 243 33.19 -12.69 31.96
CA GLY A 243 32.30 -12.85 33.11
C GLY A 243 31.03 -13.65 32.78
N TRP A 244 30.92 -14.87 33.30
CA TRP A 244 29.71 -15.70 33.19
C TRP A 244 28.90 -15.60 34.49
N THR A 245 28.06 -14.57 34.60
CA THR A 245 27.17 -14.37 35.76
C THR A 245 25.88 -15.19 35.60
N GLY A 246 25.92 -16.45 36.03
CA GLY A 246 24.70 -17.19 36.33
C GLY A 246 24.04 -16.66 37.60
N SER A 247 22.70 -16.61 37.62
CA SER A 247 21.91 -16.48 38.84
C SER A 247 20.57 -17.17 38.61
N GLY A 248 20.21 -18.08 39.51
CA GLY A 248 18.98 -18.85 39.43
C GLY A 248 18.85 -19.72 40.68
N PHE A 249 17.78 -19.45 41.44
CA PHE A 249 17.43 -20.10 42.72
C PHE A 249 18.44 -19.79 43.87
N ASP A 250 18.05 -19.81 45.13
CA ASP A 250 16.78 -20.27 45.71
C ASP A 250 16.17 -19.27 46.71
N VAL A 251 14.91 -19.49 47.12
CA VAL A 251 14.22 -18.72 48.17
C VAL A 251 13.51 -19.66 49.14
N ASP A 252 14.19 -20.03 50.22
CA ASP A 252 13.65 -20.86 51.30
C ASP A 252 12.37 -20.29 51.91
N GLY A 253 11.30 -21.09 51.90
CA GLY A 253 10.05 -20.77 52.57
C GLY A 253 10.13 -20.95 54.10
N ARG A 254 9.58 -20.00 54.85
CA ARG A 254 9.32 -20.14 56.29
C ARG A 254 7.83 -20.02 56.61
N THR A 255 7.12 -21.13 56.46
CA THR A 255 5.89 -21.50 57.19
C THR A 255 5.78 -23.01 57.17
#